data_AF-A0AAW5K141-F1
#
_entry.id   AF-A0AAW5K141-F1
#
_cell.length_a   1.000
_cell.length_b   1.000
_cell.length_c   1.000
_cell.angle_alpha   90.00
_cell.angle_beta   90.00
_cell.angle_gamma   90.00
#
_symmetry.space_group_name_H-M   'P 1'
#
loop_
_entity.id
_entity.type
_entity.pdbx_description
1 polymer ?
#
loop_
_entity_poly.entity_id
_entity_poly.type
_entity_poly.pdbx_seq_one_letter_code
_entity_poly.pdbx_strand_id
1 'polypeptide(L)'
;MKYLLLILVPSSILQWLLLLVCGVGGWFLFSTQFKTSKKSIAMVNVLGAVCGIAFFYGLKNGLGGLSDMFMSLSGKYVYGYPHSQVPLINAFIAIPRILIGVFCMCVAYGLYQPVSEKEGEEYRRQSQQNEAKEVEQALNQTIDQIGVVFNLLKAEPGRPNYHGYRLVNEDCGGQPDPLWNTMNPANIQQARSQYRLYGNPGGGLSQSNFTTNEIQSGQKGEQILANMITGNCPNVVSFWSLHGLNEQHQFTDADIDCVIAGQDKQGKTHLWFVDAKNYKGNADTAYRNLTPDQLLRISVSQRAFETGVDGRPDLKLSANMNWQRDMWAFMFNGKLVEVEWLVCMVPTSDKGAPDVTGVMWPGDIPCVTPEELVRRVNAVDLDSTQNLPLDWLDTLKRHVKH
;
A
#
# COMPACT_ATOMS: atom_id res chain seq x y z
N MET A 1 19.19 -50.85 20.67
CA MET A 1 18.35 -49.63 20.66
C MET A 1 18.97 -48.45 21.43
N LYS A 2 19.33 -48.58 22.72
CA LYS A 2 19.94 -47.48 23.51
C LYS A 2 21.19 -46.85 22.88
N TYR A 3 22.07 -47.65 22.28
CA TYR A 3 23.28 -47.15 21.59
C TYR A 3 23.00 -46.43 20.25
N LEU A 4 21.90 -46.78 19.57
CA LEU A 4 21.52 -46.14 18.30
C LEU A 4 21.01 -44.70 18.54
N LEU A 5 20.31 -44.49 19.66
CA LEU A 5 19.80 -43.19 20.08
C LEU A 5 20.94 -42.22 20.46
N LEU A 6 22.02 -42.71 21.09
CA LEU A 6 23.21 -41.91 21.41
C LEU A 6 23.94 -41.39 20.15
N ILE A 7 23.89 -42.14 19.05
CA ILE A 7 24.53 -41.78 17.78
C ILE A 7 23.66 -40.78 16.99
N LEU A 8 22.33 -40.95 17.04
CA LEU A 8 21.38 -40.19 16.22
C LEU A 8 20.87 -38.91 16.89
N VAL A 9 20.95 -38.79 18.22
CA VAL A 9 20.38 -37.62 18.93
C VAL A 9 21.52 -36.71 19.41
N PRO A 10 21.51 -35.41 19.10
CA PRO A 10 22.43 -34.44 19.70
C PRO A 10 22.31 -34.48 21.23
N SER A 11 23.45 -34.69 21.91
CA SER A 11 23.48 -34.93 23.36
C SER A 11 23.62 -33.65 24.18
N SER A 12 23.77 -32.49 23.52
CA SER A 12 23.87 -31.19 24.18
C SER A 12 23.20 -30.09 23.36
N ILE A 13 22.82 -29.01 24.05
CA ILE A 13 22.26 -27.80 23.42
C ILE A 13 23.22 -27.25 22.36
N LEU A 14 24.52 -27.29 22.59
CA LEU A 14 25.53 -26.84 21.63
C LEU A 14 25.53 -27.69 20.35
N GLN A 15 25.32 -29.00 20.45
CA GLN A 15 25.19 -29.87 19.28
C GLN A 15 23.87 -29.66 18.53
N TRP A 16 22.79 -29.36 19.23
CA TRP A 16 21.52 -28.97 18.61
C TRP A 16 21.66 -27.66 17.82
N LEU A 17 22.34 -26.67 18.39
CA LEU A 17 22.64 -25.39 17.72
C LEU A 17 23.52 -25.61 16.49
N LEU A 18 24.56 -26.45 16.59
CA LEU A 18 25.45 -26.72 15.47
C LEU A 18 24.76 -27.51 14.35
N LEU A 19 23.86 -28.46 14.68
CA LEU A 19 23.01 -29.14 13.69
C LEU A 19 22.14 -28.14 12.93
N LEU A 20 21.54 -27.19 13.65
CA LEU A 20 20.70 -26.15 13.05
C LEU A 20 21.53 -25.24 12.14
N VAL A 21 22.72 -24.81 12.58
CA VAL A 21 23.66 -24.03 11.76
C VAL A 21 24.09 -24.79 10.51
N CYS A 22 24.39 -26.09 10.60
CA CYS A 22 24.78 -26.88 9.43
C CYS A 22 23.60 -27.10 8.47
N GLY A 23 22.38 -27.35 8.96
CA GLY A 23 21.18 -27.47 8.14
C GLY A 23 20.82 -26.16 7.43
N VAL A 24 20.83 -25.04 8.16
CA VAL A 24 20.58 -23.70 7.62
C VAL A 24 21.71 -23.25 6.71
N GLY A 25 22.97 -23.53 7.04
CA GLY A 25 24.13 -23.21 6.21
C GLY A 25 24.15 -24.01 4.91
N GLY A 26 23.80 -25.30 4.96
CA GLY A 26 23.59 -26.12 3.76
C GLY A 26 22.45 -25.61 2.90
N TRP A 27 21.32 -25.24 3.50
CA TRP A 27 20.22 -24.58 2.78
C TRP A 27 20.65 -23.25 2.17
N PHE A 28 21.36 -22.40 2.93
CA PHE A 28 21.79 -21.08 2.50
C PHE A 28 22.78 -21.14 1.35
N LEU A 29 23.82 -21.98 1.42
CA LEU A 29 24.79 -22.18 0.34
C LEU A 29 24.11 -22.66 -0.94
N PHE A 30 23.15 -23.58 -0.83
CA PHE A 30 22.40 -24.07 -1.99
C PHE A 30 21.35 -23.07 -2.50
N SER A 31 20.82 -22.19 -1.64
CA SER A 31 19.88 -21.15 -2.07
C SER A 31 20.56 -19.94 -2.73
N THR A 32 21.82 -19.66 -2.36
CA THR A 32 22.57 -18.49 -2.84
C THR A 32 23.43 -18.76 -4.06
N GLN A 33 23.96 -19.98 -4.22
CA GLN A 33 24.79 -20.33 -5.38
C GLN A 33 23.97 -20.82 -6.59
N PHE A 34 22.71 -21.22 -6.42
CA PHE A 34 21.93 -21.85 -7.48
C PHE A 34 20.67 -21.04 -7.85
N LYS A 35 20.76 -20.20 -8.89
CA LYS A 35 19.57 -19.55 -9.51
C LYS A 35 18.88 -20.56 -10.45
N THR A 36 17.75 -21.12 -10.03
CA THR A 36 17.03 -22.15 -10.81
C THR A 36 15.53 -21.82 -10.96
N SER A 37 14.79 -22.59 -11.77
CA SER A 37 13.32 -22.45 -11.92
C SER A 37 12.57 -22.94 -10.67
N LYS A 38 11.34 -22.44 -10.41
CA LYS A 38 10.56 -22.73 -9.17
C LYS A 38 10.46 -24.22 -8.80
N LYS A 39 10.33 -25.13 -9.78
CA LYS A 39 10.28 -26.59 -9.52
C LYS A 39 11.61 -27.20 -9.08
N SER A 40 12.73 -26.61 -9.51
CA SER A 40 14.09 -27.03 -9.16
C SER A 40 14.53 -26.45 -7.80
N ILE A 41 14.17 -25.20 -7.49
CA ILE A 41 14.53 -24.52 -6.24
C ILE A 41 14.12 -25.32 -5.01
N ALA A 42 12.88 -25.83 -4.96
CA ALA A 42 12.39 -26.57 -3.80
C ALA A 42 13.18 -27.87 -3.58
N MET A 43 13.48 -28.60 -4.66
CA MET A 43 14.23 -29.86 -4.58
C MET A 43 15.70 -29.61 -4.19
N VAL A 44 16.32 -28.58 -4.76
CA VAL A 44 17.73 -28.20 -4.50
C VAL A 44 17.90 -27.68 -3.06
N ASN A 45 16.94 -26.91 -2.55
CA ASN A 45 16.97 -26.40 -1.18
C ASN A 45 16.81 -27.52 -0.14
N VAL A 46 15.91 -28.47 -0.38
CA VAL A 46 15.75 -29.66 0.49
C VAL A 46 17.01 -30.51 0.46
N LEU A 47 17.61 -30.70 -0.72
CA LEU A 47 18.86 -31.46 -0.85
C LEU A 47 20.02 -30.76 -0.11
N GLY A 48 20.13 -29.44 -0.20
CA GLY A 48 21.13 -28.64 0.53
C GLY A 48 21.00 -28.75 2.05
N ALA A 49 19.77 -28.70 2.58
CA ALA A 49 19.51 -28.90 4.00
C ALA A 49 19.88 -30.32 4.46
N VAL A 50 19.52 -31.34 3.67
CA VAL A 50 19.87 -32.76 3.94
C VAL A 50 21.39 -32.96 3.92
N CYS A 51 22.11 -32.36 2.98
CA CYS A 51 23.57 -32.39 2.92
C CYS A 51 24.22 -31.75 4.16
N GLY A 52 23.72 -30.59 4.58
CA GLY A 52 24.19 -29.92 5.80
C GLY A 52 24.01 -30.76 7.06
N ILE A 53 22.84 -31.41 7.19
CA ILE A 53 22.55 -32.33 8.29
C ILE A 53 23.46 -33.57 8.25
N ALA A 54 23.66 -34.16 7.06
CA ALA A 54 24.53 -35.32 6.90
C ALA A 54 25.99 -35.00 7.26
N PHE A 55 26.47 -33.81 6.88
CA PHE A 55 27.81 -33.31 7.22
C PHE A 55 27.99 -33.14 8.73
N PHE A 56 27.01 -32.56 9.43
CA PHE A 56 27.02 -32.45 10.89
C PHE A 56 27.19 -33.81 11.59
N TYR A 57 26.39 -34.81 11.19
CA TYR A 57 26.50 -36.15 11.78
C TYR A 57 27.80 -36.87 11.40
N GLY A 58 28.38 -36.55 10.24
CA GLY A 58 29.72 -37.00 9.86
C GLY A 58 30.80 -36.45 10.80
N LEU A 59 30.80 -35.14 11.03
CA LEU A 59 31.74 -34.47 11.94
C LEU A 59 31.58 -34.91 13.39
N LYS A 60 30.34 -34.93 13.91
CA LYS A 60 30.03 -35.32 15.29
C LYS A 60 30.60 -36.72 15.60
N ASN A 61 30.37 -37.67 14.70
CA ASN A 61 30.75 -39.06 14.93
C ASN A 61 32.24 -39.32 14.62
N GLY A 62 32.81 -38.61 13.64
CA GLY A 62 34.23 -38.69 13.32
C GLY A 62 35.12 -38.10 14.42
N LEU A 63 34.78 -36.91 14.93
CA LEU A 63 35.53 -36.24 16.00
C LEU A 63 35.35 -36.94 17.36
N GLY A 64 34.15 -37.43 17.66
CA GLY A 64 33.90 -38.24 18.85
C GLY A 64 34.71 -39.54 18.85
N GLY A 65 34.73 -40.26 17.72
CA GLY A 65 35.55 -41.48 17.58
C GLY A 65 37.06 -41.22 17.69
N LEU A 66 37.56 -40.08 17.17
CA LEU A 66 38.97 -39.68 17.28
C LEU A 66 39.36 -39.31 18.72
N SER A 67 38.50 -38.59 19.45
CA SER A 67 38.71 -38.26 20.87
C SER A 67 38.83 -39.52 21.73
N ASP A 68 37.95 -40.51 21.50
CA ASP A 68 37.97 -41.79 22.21
C ASP A 68 39.23 -42.62 21.89
N MET A 69 39.72 -42.55 20.65
CA MET A 69 41.01 -43.14 20.24
C MET A 69 42.21 -42.48 20.94
N PHE A 70 42.24 -41.15 21.02
CA PHE A 70 43.32 -40.40 21.70
C PHE A 70 43.33 -40.63 23.22
N MET A 71 42.16 -40.73 23.85
CA MET A 71 42.03 -41.09 25.26
C MET A 71 42.50 -42.53 25.54
N SER A 72 42.22 -43.46 24.62
CA SER A 72 42.73 -44.84 24.70
C SER A 72 44.26 -44.92 24.56
N LEU A 73 44.88 -44.07 23.73
CA LEU A 73 46.33 -44.03 23.53
C LEU A 73 47.08 -43.32 24.68
N SER A 74 46.43 -42.42 25.40
CA SER A 74 47.02 -41.66 26.52
C SER A 74 46.84 -42.31 27.89
N GLY A 75 46.24 -43.51 27.96
CA GLY A 75 46.23 -44.37 29.15
C GLY A 75 45.35 -43.90 30.32
N LYS A 76 44.58 -42.82 30.17
CA LYS A 76 43.64 -42.34 31.20
C LYS A 76 42.23 -42.84 30.93
N TYR A 77 41.87 -43.99 31.49
CA TYR A 77 40.47 -44.38 31.65
C TYR A 77 39.95 -43.84 32.99
N VAL A 78 38.88 -43.03 32.96
CA VAL A 78 38.08 -42.72 34.15
C VAL A 78 36.74 -43.45 34.01
N TYR A 79 36.58 -44.49 34.83
CA TYR A 79 35.37 -45.26 35.16
C TYR A 79 34.49 -45.80 34.01
N GLY A 80 34.65 -47.11 33.75
CA GLY A 80 33.49 -48.01 33.69
C GLY A 80 32.76 -48.22 32.36
N TYR A 81 33.47 -48.43 31.24
CA TYR A 81 32.92 -49.14 30.07
C TYR A 81 34.02 -49.93 29.34
N PRO A 82 33.87 -51.25 29.12
CA PRO A 82 34.81 -52.04 28.33
C PRO A 82 34.33 -52.09 26.87
N HIS A 83 35.17 -51.70 25.90
CA HIS A 83 35.40 -52.44 24.64
C HIS A 83 36.14 -51.56 23.60
N SER A 84 37.30 -52.04 23.18
CA SER A 84 38.16 -51.48 22.11
C SER A 84 37.54 -51.47 20.70
N GLN A 85 36.29 -51.91 20.53
CA GLN A 85 35.62 -52.03 19.22
C GLN A 85 34.70 -50.85 18.87
N VAL A 86 34.27 -50.04 19.84
CA VAL A 86 33.32 -48.92 19.61
C VAL A 86 33.93 -47.73 18.83
N PRO A 87 35.19 -47.31 19.08
CA PRO A 87 35.81 -46.22 18.31
C PRO A 87 36.01 -46.56 16.83
N LEU A 88 36.35 -47.83 16.53
CA LEU A 88 36.57 -48.32 15.17
C LEU A 88 35.27 -48.31 14.36
N ILE A 89 34.15 -48.74 14.95
CA ILE A 89 32.82 -48.73 14.32
C ILE A 89 32.36 -47.30 14.02
N ASN A 90 32.60 -46.34 14.92
CA ASN A 90 32.27 -44.93 14.68
C ASN A 90 33.09 -44.32 13.52
N ALA A 91 34.38 -44.64 13.42
CA ALA A 91 35.22 -44.22 12.29
C ALA A 91 34.79 -44.88 10.96
N PHE A 92 34.46 -46.17 10.97
CA PHE A 92 33.97 -46.90 9.79
C PHE A 92 32.60 -46.44 9.31
N ILE A 93 31.73 -45.91 10.19
CA ILE A 93 30.43 -45.33 9.81
C ILE A 93 30.57 -43.88 9.31
N ALA A 94 31.59 -43.15 9.75
CA ALA A 94 31.83 -41.76 9.34
C ALA A 94 32.24 -41.66 7.86
N ILE A 95 33.07 -42.58 7.37
CA ILE A 95 33.59 -42.57 5.99
C ILE A 95 32.47 -42.69 4.94
N PRO A 96 31.54 -43.67 5.01
CA PRO A 96 30.40 -43.77 4.09
C PRO A 96 29.48 -42.54 4.13
N ARG A 97 29.33 -41.87 5.28
CA ARG A 97 28.49 -40.68 5.41
C ARG A 97 29.10 -39.46 4.74
N ILE A 98 30.41 -39.28 4.85
CA ILE A 98 31.15 -38.25 4.11
C ILE A 98 31.05 -38.54 2.60
N LEU A 99 31.22 -39.79 2.19
CA LEU A 99 31.09 -40.20 0.78
C LEU A 99 29.67 -39.98 0.24
N ILE A 100 28.62 -40.26 1.02
CA ILE A 100 27.23 -39.95 0.66
C ILE A 100 27.04 -38.43 0.53
N GLY A 101 27.58 -37.64 1.46
CA GLY A 101 27.51 -36.17 1.38
C GLY A 101 28.21 -35.61 0.13
N VAL A 102 29.39 -36.13 -0.21
CA VAL A 102 30.12 -35.77 -1.44
C VAL A 102 29.38 -36.23 -2.68
N PHE A 103 28.84 -37.46 -2.69
CA PHE A 103 28.05 -37.99 -3.81
C PHE A 103 26.79 -37.16 -4.05
N CYS A 104 26.06 -36.77 -2.99
CA CYS A 104 24.90 -35.89 -3.10
C CYS A 104 25.30 -34.50 -3.64
N MET A 105 26.46 -33.95 -3.26
CA MET A 105 26.99 -32.73 -3.87
C MET A 105 27.32 -32.92 -5.35
N CYS A 106 27.95 -34.03 -5.74
CA CYS A 106 28.26 -34.32 -7.14
C CYS A 106 27.00 -34.54 -7.98
N VAL A 107 25.95 -35.17 -7.44
CA VAL A 107 24.65 -35.33 -8.12
C VAL A 107 23.94 -33.98 -8.24
N ALA A 108 23.98 -33.13 -7.21
CA ALA A 108 23.44 -31.78 -7.28
C ALA A 108 24.16 -30.93 -8.34
N TYR A 109 25.49 -31.08 -8.43
CA TYR A 109 26.32 -30.43 -9.45
C TYR A 109 26.13 -31.03 -10.86
N GLY A 110 25.85 -32.33 -10.97
CA GLY A 110 25.58 -32.99 -12.26
C GLY A 110 24.18 -32.70 -12.82
N LEU A 111 23.20 -32.49 -11.93
CA LEU A 111 21.85 -32.00 -12.27
C LEU A 111 21.84 -30.49 -12.59
N TYR A 112 22.96 -29.80 -12.35
CA TYR A 112 23.18 -28.41 -12.73
C TYR A 112 23.54 -28.34 -14.23
N GLN A 113 22.52 -28.39 -15.08
CA GLN A 113 22.62 -27.78 -16.40
C GLN A 113 22.29 -26.29 -16.23
N PRO A 114 23.24 -25.35 -16.38
CA PRO A 114 22.92 -23.93 -16.32
C PRO A 114 21.91 -23.60 -17.42
N VAL A 115 20.74 -23.11 -17.03
CA VAL A 115 19.74 -22.59 -17.97
C VAL A 115 20.44 -21.52 -18.79
N SER A 116 20.45 -21.66 -20.12
CA SER A 116 21.13 -20.71 -20.97
C SER A 116 20.52 -19.31 -20.79
N GLU A 117 21.31 -18.26 -20.92
CA GLU A 117 20.85 -16.88 -20.73
C GLU A 117 19.61 -16.56 -21.60
N LYS A 118 19.54 -17.18 -22.79
CA LYS A 118 18.39 -17.10 -23.71
C LYS A 118 17.11 -17.73 -23.14
N GLU A 119 17.19 -18.92 -22.53
CA GLU A 119 16.03 -19.57 -21.89
C GLU A 119 15.58 -18.79 -20.64
N GLY A 120 16.52 -18.20 -19.89
CA GLY A 120 16.21 -17.34 -18.75
C GLY A 120 15.54 -16.01 -19.12
N GLU A 121 15.87 -15.45 -20.29
CA GLU A 121 15.16 -14.30 -20.86
C GLU A 121 13.76 -14.67 -21.37
N GLU A 122 13.62 -15.82 -22.03
CA GLU A 122 12.33 -16.29 -22.54
C GLU A 122 11.33 -16.57 -21.40
N TYR A 123 11.80 -17.19 -20.31
CA TYR A 123 11.01 -17.38 -19.10
C TYR A 123 10.55 -16.05 -18.47
N ARG A 124 11.43 -15.05 -18.41
CA ARG A 124 11.08 -13.71 -17.90
C ARG A 124 10.03 -13.03 -18.77
N ARG A 125 10.18 -13.09 -20.09
CA ARG A 125 9.18 -12.55 -21.04
C ARG A 125 7.83 -13.25 -20.88
N GLN A 126 7.82 -14.58 -20.75
CA GLN A 126 6.59 -15.34 -20.57
C GLN A 126 5.92 -15.03 -19.21
N SER A 127 6.70 -14.86 -18.13
CA SER A 127 6.18 -14.44 -16.82
C SER A 127 5.50 -13.08 -16.92
N GLN A 128 6.16 -12.09 -17.51
CA GLN A 128 5.61 -10.74 -17.69
C GLN A 128 4.34 -10.75 -18.55
N GLN A 129 4.29 -11.57 -19.60
CA GLN A 129 3.09 -11.71 -20.43
C GLN A 129 1.93 -12.37 -19.68
N ASN A 130 2.22 -13.37 -18.84
CA ASN A 130 1.19 -14.01 -18.02
C ASN A 130 0.66 -13.05 -16.95
N GLU A 131 1.55 -12.31 -16.28
CA GLU A 131 1.18 -11.27 -15.31
C GLU A 131 0.29 -10.19 -15.98
N ALA A 132 0.66 -9.74 -17.18
CA ALA A 132 -0.15 -8.78 -17.93
C ALA A 132 -1.55 -9.32 -18.27
N LYS A 133 -1.65 -10.59 -18.68
CA LYS A 133 -2.95 -11.24 -18.96
C LYS A 133 -3.80 -11.39 -17.70
N GLU A 134 -3.19 -11.74 -16.57
CA GLU A 134 -3.90 -11.84 -15.28
C GLU A 134 -4.45 -10.48 -14.84
N VAL A 135 -3.66 -9.41 -15.00
CA VAL A 135 -4.10 -8.03 -14.72
C VAL A 135 -5.24 -7.62 -15.64
N GLU A 136 -5.14 -7.88 -16.95
CA GLU A 136 -6.19 -7.58 -17.92
C GLU A 136 -7.48 -8.35 -17.62
N GLN A 137 -7.37 -9.62 -17.23
CA GLN A 137 -8.52 -10.43 -16.86
C GLN A 137 -9.20 -9.91 -15.59
N ALA A 138 -8.42 -9.55 -14.56
CA ALA A 138 -8.96 -8.95 -13.33
C ALA A 138 -9.66 -7.62 -13.61
N LEU A 139 -9.05 -6.78 -14.46
CA LEU A 139 -9.65 -5.52 -14.90
C LEU A 139 -11.00 -5.72 -15.59
N ASN A 140 -11.06 -6.64 -16.56
CA ASN A 140 -12.30 -6.98 -17.27
C ASN A 140 -13.39 -7.49 -16.32
N GLN A 141 -13.01 -8.31 -15.33
CA GLN A 141 -13.95 -8.78 -14.30
C GLN A 141 -14.54 -7.64 -13.48
N THR A 142 -13.71 -6.68 -13.04
CA THR A 142 -14.19 -5.50 -12.30
C THR A 142 -15.13 -4.66 -13.17
N ILE A 143 -14.79 -4.44 -14.44
CA ILE A 143 -15.65 -3.70 -15.38
C ILE A 143 -16.99 -4.40 -15.57
N ASP A 144 -17.00 -5.73 -15.72
CA ASP A 144 -18.25 -6.48 -15.85
C ASP A 144 -19.08 -6.46 -14.57
N GLN A 145 -18.46 -6.51 -13.39
CA GLN A 145 -19.16 -6.36 -12.11
C GLN A 145 -19.83 -4.98 -12.00
N ILE A 146 -19.10 -3.91 -12.32
CA ILE A 146 -19.66 -2.55 -12.40
C ILE A 146 -20.79 -2.51 -13.43
N GLY A 147 -20.59 -3.14 -14.59
CA GLY A 147 -21.59 -3.30 -15.64
C GLY A 147 -22.90 -3.90 -15.14
N VAL A 148 -22.83 -4.93 -14.32
CA VAL A 148 -24.00 -5.58 -13.71
C VAL A 148 -24.65 -4.68 -12.65
N VAL A 149 -23.87 -4.11 -11.73
CA VAL A 149 -24.38 -3.27 -10.62
C VAL A 149 -25.16 -2.06 -11.15
N PHE A 150 -24.64 -1.41 -12.20
CA PHE A 150 -25.28 -0.24 -12.81
C PHE A 150 -26.18 -0.60 -14.01
N ASN A 151 -26.38 -1.88 -14.28
CA ASN A 151 -27.21 -2.38 -15.37
C ASN A 151 -26.81 -1.76 -16.73
N LEU A 152 -25.52 -1.64 -17.03
CA LEU A 152 -25.03 -0.93 -18.21
C LEU A 152 -25.43 -1.61 -19.53
N LEU A 153 -25.69 -0.80 -20.56
CA LEU A 153 -26.02 -1.26 -21.89
C LEU A 153 -24.76 -1.66 -22.65
N LYS A 154 -24.79 -2.82 -23.31
CA LYS A 154 -23.75 -3.22 -24.27
C LYS A 154 -23.79 -2.31 -25.50
N ALA A 155 -22.63 -2.03 -26.07
CA ALA A 155 -22.52 -1.22 -27.27
C ALA A 155 -23.01 -2.00 -28.50
N GLU A 156 -23.70 -1.31 -29.41
CA GLU A 156 -24.04 -1.87 -30.72
C GLU A 156 -22.75 -2.08 -31.55
N PRO A 157 -22.73 -3.08 -32.46
CA PRO A 157 -21.61 -3.28 -33.36
C PRO A 157 -21.23 -2.00 -34.13
N GLY A 158 -19.94 -1.64 -34.09
CA GLY A 158 -19.41 -0.46 -34.78
C GLY A 158 -19.61 0.87 -34.04
N ARG A 159 -20.23 0.89 -32.85
CA ARG A 159 -20.31 2.09 -32.00
C ARG A 159 -19.09 2.20 -31.06
N PRO A 160 -18.69 3.43 -30.68
CA PRO A 160 -17.70 3.63 -29.62
C PRO A 160 -18.10 2.90 -28.34
N ASN A 161 -17.15 2.18 -27.75
CA ASN A 161 -17.39 1.37 -26.57
C ASN A 161 -16.15 1.32 -25.68
N TYR A 162 -16.37 1.01 -24.40
CA TYR A 162 -15.32 0.69 -23.45
C TYR A 162 -15.59 -0.71 -22.92
N HIS A 163 -14.72 -1.65 -23.28
CA HIS A 163 -14.84 -3.07 -22.93
C HIS A 163 -16.23 -3.65 -23.28
N GLY A 164 -16.76 -3.27 -24.45
CA GLY A 164 -18.06 -3.75 -24.95
C GLY A 164 -19.29 -3.04 -24.37
N TYR A 165 -19.12 -2.08 -23.45
CA TYR A 165 -20.22 -1.25 -22.93
C TYR A 165 -20.32 0.08 -23.68
N ARG A 166 -21.54 0.60 -23.76
CA ARG A 166 -21.83 1.89 -24.40
C ARG A 166 -21.04 3.02 -23.74
N LEU A 167 -20.50 3.91 -24.57
CA LEU A 167 -19.90 5.17 -24.14
C LEU A 167 -20.81 6.35 -24.48
N VAL A 168 -20.86 7.32 -23.58
CA VAL A 168 -21.54 8.61 -23.75
C VAL A 168 -20.61 9.75 -23.37
N ASN A 169 -20.85 10.92 -23.97
CA ASN A 169 -19.98 12.08 -23.77
C ASN A 169 -20.37 12.90 -22.54
N GLU A 170 -21.62 12.89 -22.10
CA GLU A 170 -22.11 13.72 -20.99
C GLU A 170 -23.16 12.92 -20.22
N ASP A 171 -23.30 13.19 -18.93
CA ASP A 171 -24.36 12.66 -18.08
C ASP A 171 -25.71 13.39 -18.33
N CYS A 172 -26.78 12.94 -17.65
CA CYS A 172 -28.08 13.59 -17.75
C CYS A 172 -28.25 14.81 -16.83
N GLY A 173 -27.22 15.22 -16.09
CA GLY A 173 -27.35 16.24 -15.06
C GLY A 173 -28.21 15.80 -13.88
N GLY A 174 -28.74 16.75 -13.12
CA GLY A 174 -29.65 16.44 -12.03
C GLY A 174 -29.97 17.66 -11.19
N GLN A 175 -30.42 17.41 -9.96
CA GLN A 175 -30.77 18.48 -9.02
C GLN A 175 -29.50 19.09 -8.40
N PRO A 176 -29.51 20.39 -8.08
CA PRO A 176 -28.41 21.01 -7.37
C PRO A 176 -28.09 20.30 -6.06
N ASP A 177 -26.79 20.31 -5.71
CA ASP A 177 -26.36 19.93 -4.38
C ASP A 177 -27.05 20.86 -3.36
N PRO A 178 -27.61 20.35 -2.24
CA PRO A 178 -28.30 21.18 -1.26
C PRO A 178 -27.47 22.37 -0.77
N LEU A 179 -26.14 22.21 -0.67
CA LEU A 179 -25.22 23.25 -0.26
C LEU A 179 -24.95 24.27 -1.37
N TRP A 180 -25.17 23.92 -2.65
CA TRP A 180 -24.93 24.80 -3.79
C TRP A 180 -25.71 26.12 -3.67
N ASN A 181 -26.98 26.02 -3.29
CA ASN A 181 -27.88 27.18 -3.15
C ASN A 181 -27.60 28.00 -1.87
N THR A 182 -26.80 27.48 -0.95
CA THR A 182 -26.40 28.19 0.28
C THR A 182 -25.12 29.00 0.09
N MET A 183 -24.43 28.82 -1.04
CA MET A 183 -23.20 29.54 -1.32
C MET A 183 -23.47 31.03 -1.50
N ASN A 184 -22.79 31.83 -0.71
CA ASN A 184 -22.77 33.28 -0.82
C ASN A 184 -21.31 33.74 -0.83
N PRO A 185 -20.82 34.43 -1.89
CA PRO A 185 -19.45 34.92 -1.94
C PRO A 185 -19.03 35.77 -0.73
N ALA A 186 -19.99 36.42 -0.06
CA ALA A 186 -19.74 37.16 1.18
C ALA A 186 -19.28 36.25 2.35
N ASN A 187 -19.60 34.96 2.33
CA ASN A 187 -19.25 34.00 3.39
C ASN A 187 -17.74 33.87 3.55
N ILE A 188 -16.97 33.82 2.45
CA ILE A 188 -15.51 33.76 2.50
C ILE A 188 -14.96 35.06 3.11
N GLN A 189 -15.42 36.21 2.64
CA GLN A 189 -14.97 37.52 3.14
C GLN A 189 -15.29 37.68 4.63
N GLN A 190 -16.48 37.26 5.04
CA GLN A 190 -16.93 37.28 6.42
C GLN A 190 -16.10 36.33 7.29
N ALA A 191 -15.89 35.08 6.86
CA ALA A 191 -15.07 34.11 7.58
C ALA A 191 -13.63 34.61 7.78
N ARG A 192 -13.03 35.27 6.77
CA ARG A 192 -11.72 35.93 6.90
C ARG A 192 -11.76 37.04 7.96
N SER A 193 -12.76 37.92 7.91
CA SER A 193 -12.90 39.03 8.88
C SER A 193 -13.10 38.54 10.32
N GLN A 194 -13.63 37.32 10.48
CA GLN A 194 -13.84 36.65 11.76
C GLN A 194 -12.69 35.72 12.15
N TYR A 195 -11.55 35.75 11.43
CA TYR A 195 -10.39 34.90 11.68
C TYR A 195 -10.67 33.38 11.62
N ARG A 196 -11.69 32.97 10.84
CA ARG A 196 -12.10 31.57 10.60
C ARG A 196 -11.61 31.01 9.27
N LEU A 197 -10.93 31.81 8.44
CA LEU A 197 -10.33 31.37 7.18
C LEU A 197 -8.95 31.99 6.99
N TYR A 198 -7.95 31.13 6.76
CA TYR A 198 -6.57 31.50 6.45
C TYR A 198 -6.13 30.88 5.11
N GLY A 199 -5.22 31.55 4.42
CA GLY A 199 -4.81 31.16 3.06
C GLY A 199 -5.80 31.60 2.00
N ASN A 200 -5.60 31.15 0.75
CA ASN A 200 -6.41 31.50 -0.39
C ASN A 200 -6.97 30.23 -1.05
N PRO A 201 -8.28 29.94 -0.95
CA PRO A 201 -8.88 28.86 -1.73
C PRO A 201 -8.62 29.07 -3.23
N GLY A 202 -8.00 28.10 -3.89
CA GLY A 202 -7.51 28.18 -5.27
C GLY A 202 -6.16 28.91 -5.43
N GLY A 203 -5.42 29.13 -4.35
CA GLY A 203 -4.05 29.61 -4.38
C GLY A 203 -3.06 28.52 -4.80
N GLY A 204 -1.85 28.89 -5.22
CA GLY A 204 -0.74 27.94 -5.44
C GLY A 204 -0.75 27.14 -6.75
N LEU A 205 -1.86 27.07 -7.49
CA LEU A 205 -1.96 26.25 -8.71
C LEU A 205 -1.22 26.81 -9.94
N SER A 206 -0.80 28.09 -9.93
CA SER A 206 -0.17 28.77 -11.07
C SER A 206 1.29 28.36 -11.35
N GLN A 207 1.92 27.59 -10.47
CA GLN A 207 3.31 27.13 -10.61
C GLN A 207 3.42 25.64 -11.00
N SER A 208 2.30 24.99 -11.28
CA SER A 208 2.21 23.56 -11.62
C SER A 208 2.34 23.31 -13.13
N ASN A 209 2.73 22.09 -13.53
CA ASN A 209 2.75 21.65 -14.93
C ASN A 209 1.35 21.35 -15.51
N PHE A 210 0.28 21.85 -14.87
CA PHE A 210 -1.10 21.63 -15.30
C PHE A 210 -1.48 22.55 -16.47
N THR A 211 -2.41 22.10 -17.29
CA THR A 211 -3.02 22.92 -18.34
C THR A 211 -3.87 24.03 -17.71
N THR A 212 -4.10 25.12 -18.46
CA THR A 212 -4.93 26.26 -17.98
C THR A 212 -6.33 25.82 -17.50
N ASN A 213 -6.93 24.81 -18.15
CA ASN A 213 -8.25 24.30 -17.77
C ASN A 213 -8.21 23.51 -16.47
N GLU A 214 -7.16 22.72 -16.23
CA GLU A 214 -6.99 21.98 -14.96
C GLU A 214 -6.76 22.94 -13.80
N ILE A 215 -5.95 23.99 -14.00
CA ILE A 215 -5.74 25.04 -13.00
C ILE A 215 -7.07 25.73 -12.67
N GLN A 216 -7.83 26.17 -13.68
CA GLN A 216 -9.12 26.82 -13.46
C GLN A 216 -10.14 25.92 -12.75
N SER A 217 -10.17 24.63 -13.11
CA SER A 217 -11.05 23.64 -12.47
C SER A 217 -10.68 23.42 -11.00
N GLY A 218 -9.38 23.30 -10.69
CA GLY A 218 -8.88 23.18 -9.33
C GLY A 218 -9.23 24.41 -8.48
N GLN A 219 -8.93 25.62 -8.99
CA GLN A 219 -9.23 26.88 -8.31
C GLN A 219 -10.72 27.04 -8.01
N LYS A 220 -11.56 26.72 -9.00
CA LYS A 220 -13.02 26.78 -8.86
C LYS A 220 -13.50 25.77 -7.81
N GLY A 221 -12.95 24.55 -7.83
CA GLY A 221 -13.29 23.50 -6.88
C GLY A 221 -13.03 23.88 -5.42
N GLU A 222 -11.84 24.39 -5.14
CA GLU A 222 -11.48 24.87 -3.79
C GLU A 222 -12.36 26.05 -3.34
N GLN A 223 -12.65 27.01 -4.22
CA GLN A 223 -13.52 28.13 -3.89
C GLN A 223 -14.97 27.71 -3.59
N ILE A 224 -15.50 26.75 -4.35
CA ILE A 224 -16.83 26.16 -4.09
C ILE A 224 -16.83 25.50 -2.71
N LEU A 225 -15.84 24.66 -2.42
CA LEU A 225 -15.75 23.98 -1.13
C LEU A 225 -15.60 24.98 0.02
N ALA A 226 -14.77 26.01 -0.14
CA ALA A 226 -14.60 27.05 0.87
C ALA A 226 -15.90 27.78 1.18
N ASN A 227 -16.71 28.12 0.16
CA ASN A 227 -18.02 28.72 0.37
C ASN A 227 -18.97 27.78 1.13
N MET A 228 -18.99 26.49 0.77
CA MET A 228 -19.84 25.49 1.42
C MET A 228 -19.46 25.31 2.90
N ILE A 229 -18.16 25.18 3.21
CA ILE A 229 -17.68 25.04 4.59
C ILE A 229 -17.94 26.32 5.40
N THR A 230 -17.58 27.49 4.87
CA THR A 230 -17.72 28.75 5.63
C THR A 230 -19.17 29.13 5.91
N GLY A 231 -20.10 28.74 5.02
CA GLY A 231 -21.54 28.95 5.20
C GLY A 231 -22.23 27.95 6.12
N ASN A 232 -21.73 26.71 6.21
CA ASN A 232 -22.44 25.61 6.88
C ASN A 232 -21.72 25.04 8.12
N CYS A 233 -20.47 25.43 8.36
CA CYS A 233 -19.68 25.04 9.53
C CYS A 233 -19.19 26.30 10.26
N PRO A 234 -20.01 26.95 11.10
CA PRO A 234 -19.62 28.20 11.76
C PRO A 234 -18.51 28.01 12.82
N ASN A 235 -18.43 26.81 13.42
CA ASN A 235 -17.56 26.49 14.55
C ASN A 235 -16.20 25.89 14.14
N VAL A 236 -15.75 26.12 12.90
CA VAL A 236 -14.43 25.69 12.42
C VAL A 236 -13.58 26.86 11.97
N VAL A 237 -12.27 26.64 12.00
CA VAL A 237 -11.27 27.44 11.31
C VAL A 237 -10.77 26.62 10.11
N SER A 238 -10.73 27.21 8.92
CA SER A 238 -10.20 26.56 7.72
C SER A 238 -8.89 27.20 7.26
N PHE A 239 -7.95 26.38 6.82
CA PHE A 239 -6.65 26.76 6.28
C PHE A 239 -6.59 26.25 4.86
N TRP A 240 -6.16 27.09 3.91
CA TRP A 240 -6.21 26.81 2.48
C TRP A 240 -4.85 26.94 1.82
N SER A 241 -4.59 26.07 0.84
CA SER A 241 -3.32 25.98 0.10
C SER A 241 -2.13 25.80 1.05
N LEU A 242 -2.08 24.68 1.76
CA LEU A 242 -0.97 24.38 2.67
C LEU A 242 0.19 23.72 1.93
N HIS A 243 1.42 24.00 2.37
CA HIS A 243 2.61 23.25 1.98
C HIS A 243 2.50 21.81 2.47
N GLY A 244 2.70 20.86 1.56
CA GLY A 244 2.99 19.48 1.89
C GLY A 244 4.41 19.33 2.44
N LEU A 245 4.71 18.16 2.98
CA LEU A 245 5.98 17.83 3.61
C LEU A 245 6.73 16.72 2.86
N ASN A 246 8.06 16.75 2.95
CA ASN A 246 8.94 15.63 2.56
C ASN A 246 9.30 14.75 3.78
N GLU A 247 10.12 13.71 3.56
CA GLU A 247 10.58 12.77 4.60
C GLU A 247 11.38 13.45 5.72
N GLN A 248 11.99 14.61 5.45
CA GLN A 248 12.71 15.42 6.42
C GLN A 248 11.81 16.47 7.09
N HIS A 249 10.50 16.41 6.86
CA HIS A 249 9.49 17.35 7.36
C HIS A 249 9.72 18.80 6.92
N GLN A 250 10.35 18.99 5.76
CA GLN A 250 10.53 20.29 5.14
C GLN A 250 9.38 20.57 4.17
N PHE A 251 9.06 21.85 3.97
CA PHE A 251 8.02 22.29 3.06
C PHE A 251 8.35 21.89 1.62
N THR A 252 7.31 21.49 0.89
CA THR A 252 7.36 21.12 -0.51
C THR A 252 6.29 21.87 -1.30
N ASP A 253 6.39 21.77 -2.62
CA ASP A 253 5.37 22.26 -3.56
C ASP A 253 4.22 21.26 -3.74
N ALA A 254 4.15 20.19 -2.95
CA ALA A 254 2.97 19.34 -2.90
C ALA A 254 1.86 20.06 -2.11
N ASP A 255 0.62 19.98 -2.57
CA ASP A 255 -0.47 20.79 -2.02
C ASP A 255 -1.40 19.92 -1.17
N ILE A 256 -1.73 20.44 0.01
CA ILE A 256 -2.93 20.05 0.75
C ILE A 256 -3.90 21.21 0.58
N ASP A 257 -5.00 20.98 -0.13
CA ASP A 257 -5.92 22.04 -0.52
C ASP A 257 -6.53 22.71 0.71
N CYS A 258 -6.97 21.92 1.70
CA CYS A 258 -7.57 22.45 2.92
C CYS A 258 -7.28 21.61 4.17
N VAL A 259 -7.12 22.31 5.31
CA VAL A 259 -7.32 21.71 6.64
C VAL A 259 -8.46 22.44 7.33
N ILE A 260 -9.46 21.69 7.79
CA ILE A 260 -10.55 22.19 8.65
C ILE A 260 -10.22 21.79 10.08
N ALA A 261 -10.27 22.75 11.02
CA ALA A 261 -9.95 22.53 12.42
C ALA A 261 -11.09 22.99 13.33
N GLY A 262 -11.42 22.17 14.32
CA GLY A 262 -12.36 22.50 15.39
C GLY A 262 -11.96 21.83 16.70
N GLN A 263 -12.52 22.29 17.81
CA GLN A 263 -12.43 21.60 19.10
C GLN A 263 -13.83 21.23 19.55
N ASP A 264 -14.05 19.99 19.99
CA ASP A 264 -15.33 19.60 20.57
C ASP A 264 -15.50 20.15 21.99
N LYS A 265 -16.73 20.10 22.51
CA LYS A 265 -17.04 20.54 23.88
C LYS A 265 -16.34 19.73 24.98
N GLN A 266 -15.68 18.61 24.65
CA GLN A 266 -14.88 17.81 25.57
C GLN A 266 -13.39 18.20 25.54
N GLY A 267 -13.01 19.16 24.69
CA GLY A 267 -11.65 19.69 24.56
C GLY A 267 -10.77 18.92 23.58
N LYS A 268 -11.29 17.92 22.86
CA LYS A 268 -10.52 17.19 21.83
C LYS A 268 -10.51 17.98 20.53
N THR A 269 -9.33 18.12 19.92
CA THR A 269 -9.19 18.78 18.62
C THR A 269 -9.52 17.80 17.49
N HIS A 270 -10.19 18.27 16.46
CA HIS A 270 -10.52 17.52 15.26
C HIS A 270 -9.97 18.25 14.04
N LEU A 271 -9.22 17.53 13.21
CA LEU A 271 -8.59 18.04 11.99
C LEU A 271 -9.04 17.21 10.79
N TRP A 272 -9.59 17.85 9.77
CA TRP A 272 -9.92 17.22 8.49
C TRP A 272 -8.99 17.77 7.42
N PHE A 273 -8.09 16.92 6.93
CA PHE A 273 -7.24 17.17 5.77
C PHE A 273 -8.04 16.81 4.52
N VAL A 274 -8.32 17.80 3.68
CA VAL A 274 -9.23 17.66 2.55
C VAL A 274 -8.54 18.10 1.26
N ASP A 275 -8.56 17.21 0.28
CA ASP A 275 -8.15 17.46 -1.09
C ASP A 275 -9.40 17.57 -1.97
N ALA A 276 -9.61 18.72 -2.61
CA ALA A 276 -10.81 19.06 -3.36
C ALA A 276 -10.65 18.68 -4.83
N LYS A 277 -11.57 17.88 -5.35
CA LYS A 277 -11.56 17.41 -6.75
C LYS A 277 -12.80 17.89 -7.49
N ASN A 278 -12.58 18.77 -8.47
CA ASN A 278 -13.64 19.26 -9.36
C ASN A 278 -13.59 18.54 -10.70
N TYR A 279 -13.82 17.22 -10.67
CA TYR A 279 -13.87 16.42 -11.90
C TYR A 279 -15.25 16.46 -12.55
N LYS A 280 -15.26 16.29 -13.87
CA LYS A 280 -16.46 16.24 -14.68
C LYS A 280 -17.46 15.20 -14.15
N GLY A 281 -18.71 15.63 -13.99
CA GLY A 281 -19.84 14.81 -13.60
C GLY A 281 -20.82 15.64 -12.78
N ASN A 282 -22.10 15.29 -12.83
CA ASN A 282 -23.14 15.89 -12.00
C ASN A 282 -23.88 14.79 -11.22
N ALA A 283 -25.09 15.05 -10.72
CA ALA A 283 -25.83 14.09 -9.90
C ALA A 283 -26.22 12.77 -10.61
N ASP A 284 -26.19 12.71 -11.96
CA ASP A 284 -26.37 11.46 -12.71
C ASP A 284 -25.08 10.66 -12.87
N THR A 285 -23.93 11.26 -12.56
CA THR A 285 -22.63 10.59 -12.62
C THR A 285 -22.37 9.80 -11.33
N ALA A 286 -21.98 8.54 -11.47
CA ALA A 286 -21.39 7.74 -10.40
C ALA A 286 -19.92 7.44 -10.70
N TYR A 287 -19.08 7.48 -9.67
CA TYR A 287 -17.68 7.06 -9.73
C TYR A 287 -17.48 5.76 -8.98
N ARG A 288 -16.70 4.82 -9.53
CA ARG A 288 -16.32 3.58 -8.84
C ARG A 288 -14.85 3.24 -9.08
N ASN A 289 -14.21 2.66 -8.07
CA ASN A 289 -12.84 2.15 -8.21
C ASN A 289 -12.79 1.04 -9.26
N LEU A 290 -11.95 1.23 -10.27
CA LEU A 290 -11.60 0.22 -11.27
C LEU A 290 -10.37 -0.57 -10.80
N THR A 291 -9.39 0.16 -10.28
CA THR A 291 -8.19 -0.33 -9.60
C THR A 291 -7.97 0.54 -8.35
N PRO A 292 -6.99 0.24 -7.48
CA PRO A 292 -6.63 1.11 -6.36
C PRO A 292 -6.22 2.54 -6.76
N ASP A 293 -5.80 2.74 -8.01
CA ASP A 293 -5.31 4.02 -8.54
C ASP A 293 -6.13 4.54 -9.74
N GLN A 294 -7.29 3.95 -10.03
CA GLN A 294 -8.17 4.40 -11.11
C GLN A 294 -9.65 4.39 -10.71
N LEU A 295 -10.38 5.41 -11.17
CA LEU A 295 -11.83 5.46 -11.12
C LEU A 295 -12.43 5.29 -12.50
N LEU A 296 -13.66 4.79 -12.54
CA LEU A 296 -14.50 4.69 -13.73
C LEU A 296 -15.72 5.58 -13.56
N ARG A 297 -16.04 6.37 -14.59
CA ARG A 297 -17.17 7.30 -14.61
C ARG A 297 -18.37 6.70 -15.34
N ILE A 298 -19.54 6.79 -14.73
CA ILE A 298 -20.77 6.12 -15.17
C ILE A 298 -21.90 7.13 -15.20
N SER A 299 -22.63 7.24 -16.33
CA SER A 299 -23.93 7.92 -16.37
C SER A 299 -25.01 6.91 -16.03
N VAL A 300 -25.62 7.07 -14.86
CA VAL A 300 -26.56 6.11 -14.26
C VAL A 300 -27.83 6.01 -15.13
N SER A 301 -28.43 7.13 -15.48
CA SER A 301 -29.68 7.18 -16.25
C SER A 301 -29.50 6.67 -17.68
N GLN A 302 -28.36 6.95 -18.30
CA GLN A 302 -28.06 6.45 -19.65
C GLN A 302 -27.56 5.01 -19.66
N ARG A 303 -27.27 4.44 -18.48
CA ARG A 303 -26.74 3.07 -18.31
C ARG A 303 -25.50 2.88 -19.18
N ALA A 304 -24.57 3.82 -19.12
CA ALA A 304 -23.39 3.86 -19.97
C ALA A 304 -22.17 4.40 -19.22
N PHE A 305 -20.97 4.09 -19.72
CA PHE A 305 -19.76 4.77 -19.27
C PHE A 305 -19.68 6.18 -19.84
N GLU A 306 -19.23 7.13 -19.03
CA GLU A 306 -19.15 8.54 -19.41
C GLU A 306 -17.69 8.96 -19.63
N THR A 307 -17.39 9.49 -20.82
CA THR A 307 -16.03 9.93 -21.14
C THR A 307 -15.67 11.25 -20.46
N GLY A 308 -14.42 11.34 -20.01
CA GLY A 308 -13.77 12.56 -19.57
C GLY A 308 -13.40 13.48 -20.72
N VAL A 309 -12.70 14.57 -20.39
CA VAL A 309 -12.18 15.53 -21.38
C VAL A 309 -11.14 14.92 -22.32
N ASP A 310 -10.49 13.83 -21.88
CA ASP A 310 -9.51 13.03 -22.62
C ASP A 310 -10.16 11.93 -23.48
N GLY A 311 -11.49 11.85 -23.51
CA GLY A 311 -12.24 10.84 -24.23
C GLY A 311 -12.26 9.46 -23.56
N ARG A 312 -11.69 9.32 -22.36
CA ARG A 312 -11.64 8.05 -21.61
C ARG A 312 -12.65 8.06 -20.45
N PRO A 313 -13.30 6.93 -20.14
CA PRO A 313 -14.17 6.85 -18.98
C PRO A 313 -13.41 6.61 -17.67
N ASP A 314 -12.18 6.11 -17.75
CA ASP A 314 -11.29 5.90 -16.62
C ASP A 314 -10.41 7.12 -16.32
N LEU A 315 -10.15 7.36 -15.04
CA LEU A 315 -9.34 8.46 -14.53
C LEU A 315 -8.30 7.93 -13.56
N LYS A 316 -7.04 8.36 -13.71
CA LYS A 316 -5.95 8.01 -12.78
C LYS A 316 -5.96 8.90 -11.53
N LEU A 317 -5.70 8.29 -10.38
CA LEU A 317 -5.64 8.93 -9.08
C LEU A 317 -4.19 9.15 -8.63
N SER A 318 -3.96 10.27 -7.95
CA SER A 318 -2.67 10.57 -7.32
C SER A 318 -2.59 9.95 -5.92
N ALA A 319 -1.42 9.43 -5.56
CA ALA A 319 -1.13 8.96 -4.20
C ALA A 319 -0.69 10.07 -3.23
N ASN A 320 -0.76 11.35 -3.64
CA ASN A 320 -0.26 12.48 -2.85
C ASN A 320 -0.87 12.55 -1.44
N MET A 321 -2.19 12.36 -1.30
CA MET A 321 -2.84 12.41 0.02
C MET A 321 -2.37 11.30 0.96
N ASN A 322 -2.15 10.09 0.44
CA ASN A 322 -1.56 9.00 1.21
C ASN A 322 -0.15 9.35 1.69
N TRP A 323 0.66 9.89 0.79
CA TRP A 323 2.02 10.33 1.13
C TRP A 323 2.01 11.43 2.20
N GLN A 324 1.18 12.46 2.02
CA GLN A 324 1.07 13.56 2.96
C GLN A 324 0.55 13.12 4.33
N ARG A 325 -0.36 12.14 4.38
CA ARG A 325 -0.79 11.52 5.64
C ARG A 325 0.40 11.03 6.45
N ASP A 326 1.29 10.28 5.81
CA ASP A 326 2.46 9.70 6.47
C ASP A 326 3.45 10.81 6.89
N MET A 327 3.67 11.80 6.03
CA MET A 327 4.61 12.90 6.31
C MET A 327 4.13 13.85 7.42
N TRP A 328 2.82 14.02 7.60
CA TRP A 328 2.24 14.86 8.64
C TRP A 328 2.06 14.13 9.99
N ALA A 329 2.13 12.80 10.01
CA ALA A 329 1.81 11.99 11.18
C ALA A 329 2.58 12.38 12.45
N PHE A 330 3.84 12.83 12.32
CA PHE A 330 4.66 13.26 13.45
C PHE A 330 4.05 14.43 14.24
N MET A 331 3.25 15.29 13.60
CA MET A 331 2.64 16.45 14.27
C MET A 331 1.55 16.09 15.27
N PHE A 332 0.99 14.90 15.18
CA PHE A 332 -0.14 14.45 15.98
C PHE A 332 0.30 13.60 17.19
N ASN A 333 1.55 13.14 17.22
CA ASN A 333 2.02 12.23 18.25
C ASN A 333 1.94 12.85 19.66
N GLY A 334 1.30 12.12 20.59
CA GLY A 334 1.11 12.55 21.97
C GLY A 334 0.11 13.69 22.18
N LYS A 335 -0.63 14.12 21.15
CA LYS A 335 -1.64 15.17 21.23
C LYS A 335 -3.05 14.59 21.29
N LEU A 336 -3.95 15.27 22.01
CA LEU A 336 -5.38 14.95 22.03
C LEU A 336 -6.05 15.49 20.76
N VAL A 337 -5.81 14.79 19.65
CA VAL A 337 -6.31 15.17 18.32
C VAL A 337 -6.85 13.95 17.57
N GLU A 338 -7.96 14.14 16.88
CA GLU A 338 -8.47 13.21 15.87
C GLU A 338 -8.28 13.81 14.49
N VAL A 339 -7.78 12.99 13.56
CA VAL A 339 -7.39 13.43 12.23
C VAL A 339 -8.04 12.54 11.18
N GLU A 340 -8.79 13.15 10.28
CA GLU A 340 -9.34 12.50 9.10
C GLU A 340 -8.65 13.03 7.85
N TRP A 341 -8.40 12.13 6.90
CA TRP A 341 -7.84 12.44 5.59
C TRP A 341 -8.89 12.08 4.55
N LEU A 342 -9.30 13.04 3.74
CA LEU A 342 -10.47 12.94 2.86
C LEU A 342 -10.13 13.51 1.48
N VAL A 343 -10.73 12.92 0.45
CA VAL A 343 -10.87 13.57 -0.86
C VAL A 343 -12.32 14.03 -1.00
N CYS A 344 -12.56 15.29 -1.33
CA CYS A 344 -13.90 15.83 -1.50
C CYS A 344 -14.19 16.06 -2.99
N MET A 345 -15.14 15.33 -3.56
CA MET A 345 -15.56 15.52 -4.95
C MET A 345 -16.59 16.65 -5.02
N VAL A 346 -16.16 17.81 -5.50
CA VAL A 346 -16.97 19.04 -5.47
C VAL A 346 -17.74 19.22 -6.79
N PRO A 347 -19.01 19.68 -6.74
CA PRO A 347 -19.84 19.83 -7.92
C PRO A 347 -19.25 20.82 -8.93
N THR A 348 -19.36 20.50 -10.22
CA THR A 348 -18.87 21.35 -11.32
C THR A 348 -19.88 22.42 -11.75
N SER A 349 -21.15 22.19 -11.43
CA SER A 349 -22.30 23.02 -11.79
C SER A 349 -23.42 22.92 -10.75
N ASP A 350 -24.51 23.64 -11.00
CA ASP A 350 -25.76 23.57 -10.24
C ASP A 350 -26.55 22.28 -10.49
N LYS A 351 -26.00 21.29 -11.18
CA LYS A 351 -26.65 20.00 -11.45
C LYS A 351 -26.29 18.90 -10.45
N GLY A 352 -25.68 19.28 -9.32
CA GLY A 352 -25.38 18.40 -8.20
C GLY A 352 -24.02 17.73 -8.24
N ALA A 353 -23.64 17.13 -7.12
CA ALA A 353 -22.40 16.37 -6.97
C ALA A 353 -22.58 14.91 -7.43
N PRO A 354 -21.53 14.28 -7.98
CA PRO A 354 -21.60 12.88 -8.38
C PRO A 354 -21.68 11.92 -7.18
N ASP A 355 -22.21 10.72 -7.41
CA ASP A 355 -22.21 9.65 -6.42
C ASP A 355 -20.80 9.02 -6.29
N VAL A 356 -20.18 9.26 -5.14
CA VAL A 356 -18.86 8.73 -4.75
C VAL A 356 -18.94 7.69 -3.64
N THR A 357 -20.11 7.07 -3.43
CA THR A 357 -20.31 6.07 -2.38
C THR A 357 -19.33 4.90 -2.51
N GLY A 358 -18.53 4.68 -1.46
CA GLY A 358 -17.53 3.61 -1.40
C GLY A 358 -16.29 3.86 -2.24
N VAL A 359 -16.12 5.06 -2.80
CA VAL A 359 -14.92 5.42 -3.56
C VAL A 359 -13.76 5.70 -2.61
N MET A 360 -12.60 5.11 -2.93
CA MET A 360 -11.36 5.29 -2.19
C MET A 360 -10.27 5.84 -3.10
N TRP A 361 -9.50 6.80 -2.60
CA TRP A 361 -8.21 7.20 -3.17
C TRP A 361 -7.12 6.23 -2.73
N PRO A 362 -5.95 6.22 -3.41
CA PRO A 362 -4.80 5.43 -2.98
C PRO A 362 -4.48 5.67 -1.49
N GLY A 363 -4.15 4.60 -0.77
CA GLY A 363 -3.90 4.64 0.67
C GLY A 363 -5.15 4.53 1.55
N ASP A 364 -6.26 4.04 0.99
CA ASP A 364 -7.56 3.89 1.65
C ASP A 364 -8.13 5.22 2.17
N ILE A 365 -7.90 6.29 1.41
CA ILE A 365 -8.40 7.63 1.72
C ILE A 365 -9.84 7.75 1.17
N PRO A 366 -10.88 7.90 2.00
CA PRO A 366 -12.25 7.93 1.50
C PRO A 366 -12.53 9.20 0.69
N CYS A 367 -13.28 9.01 -0.40
CA CYS A 367 -13.85 10.10 -1.18
C CYS A 367 -15.27 10.41 -0.69
N VAL A 368 -15.59 11.69 -0.49
CA VAL A 368 -16.86 12.17 0.03
C VAL A 368 -17.42 13.30 -0.83
N THR A 369 -18.72 13.55 -0.73
CA THR A 369 -19.35 14.76 -1.26
C THR A 369 -19.20 15.91 -0.25
N PRO A 370 -19.41 17.18 -0.64
CA PRO A 370 -19.42 18.30 0.29
C PRO A 370 -20.48 18.16 1.38
N GLU A 371 -21.65 17.61 1.05
CA GLU A 371 -22.71 17.33 2.02
C GLU A 371 -22.25 16.35 3.09
N GLU A 372 -21.62 15.24 2.70
CA GLU A 372 -21.07 14.25 3.63
C GLU A 372 -19.96 14.84 4.49
N LEU A 373 -19.08 15.68 3.92
CA LEU A 373 -18.04 16.37 4.68
C LEU A 373 -18.64 17.31 5.73
N VAL A 374 -19.59 18.17 5.35
CA VAL A 374 -20.28 19.09 6.28
C VAL A 374 -21.00 18.30 7.37
N ARG A 375 -21.65 17.19 7.02
CA ARG A 375 -22.32 16.31 7.97
C ARG A 375 -21.34 15.72 8.99
N ARG A 376 -20.17 15.26 8.56
CA ARG A 376 -19.12 14.74 9.46
C ARG A 376 -18.60 15.81 10.41
N VAL A 377 -18.26 16.99 9.88
CA VAL A 377 -17.78 18.13 10.69
C VAL A 377 -18.83 18.51 11.75
N ASN A 378 -20.09 18.61 11.36
CA ASN A 378 -21.17 19.01 12.26
C ASN A 378 -21.59 17.90 13.25
N ALA A 379 -21.20 16.64 13.02
CA ALA A 379 -21.50 15.53 13.93
C ALA A 379 -20.69 15.56 15.23
N VAL A 380 -19.60 16.34 15.28
CA VAL A 380 -18.63 16.34 16.38
C VAL A 380 -19.00 17.30 17.54
N ASP A 381 -20.15 17.97 17.47
CA ASP A 381 -20.62 18.96 18.47
C ASP A 381 -19.51 19.96 18.86
N LEU A 382 -18.96 20.63 17.85
CA LEU A 382 -17.86 21.57 17.97
C LEU A 382 -18.23 22.79 18.82
N ASP A 383 -17.29 23.18 19.69
CA ASP A 383 -17.35 24.39 20.49
C ASP A 383 -16.94 25.63 19.68
N SER A 384 -17.01 26.82 20.29
CA SER A 384 -16.58 28.07 19.67
C SER A 384 -15.16 27.98 19.13
N THR A 385 -14.91 28.57 17.95
CA THR A 385 -13.57 28.64 17.35
C THR A 385 -12.54 29.35 18.23
N GLN A 386 -12.97 30.13 19.22
CA GLN A 386 -12.10 30.78 20.20
C GLN A 386 -11.40 29.79 21.14
N ASN A 387 -11.95 28.57 21.28
CA ASN A 387 -11.41 27.54 22.16
C ASN A 387 -10.38 26.65 21.45
N LEU A 388 -10.22 26.78 20.13
CA LEU A 388 -9.19 26.04 19.39
C LEU A 388 -7.80 26.36 19.96
N PRO A 389 -6.99 25.36 20.34
CA PRO A 389 -5.66 25.61 20.91
C PRO A 389 -4.77 26.45 19.99
N LEU A 390 -4.12 27.47 20.57
CA LEU A 390 -3.27 28.41 19.82
C LEU A 390 -2.11 27.70 19.10
N ASP A 391 -1.54 26.65 19.69
CA ASP A 391 -0.49 25.84 19.07
C ASP A 391 -0.93 25.24 17.72
N TRP A 392 -2.20 24.81 17.61
CA TRP A 392 -2.75 24.31 16.34
C TRP A 392 -2.94 25.43 15.35
N LEU A 393 -3.49 26.56 15.80
CA LEU A 393 -3.68 27.74 14.97
C LEU A 393 -2.35 28.23 14.38
N ASP A 394 -1.32 28.38 15.20
CA ASP A 394 0.00 28.86 14.78
C ASP A 394 0.74 27.83 13.92
N THR A 395 0.59 26.55 14.23
CA THR A 395 1.19 25.48 13.41
C THR A 395 0.57 25.45 12.02
N LEU A 396 -0.76 25.42 11.91
CA LEU A 396 -1.44 25.36 10.62
C LEU A 396 -1.24 26.64 9.80
N LYS A 397 -1.25 27.82 10.44
CA LYS A 397 -0.91 29.10 9.79
C LYS A 397 0.48 29.09 9.15
N ARG A 398 1.49 28.54 9.82
CA ARG A 398 2.86 28.47 9.27
C ARG A 398 2.98 27.59 8.03
N HIS A 399 2.04 26.68 7.82
CA HIS A 399 2.02 25.81 6.64
C HIS A 399 1.21 26.42 5.50
N VAL A 400 0.43 27.47 5.73
CA VAL A 400 -0.29 28.17 4.65
C VAL A 400 0.71 28.86 3.72
N LYS A 401 0.56 28.64 2.42
CA LYS A 401 1.35 29.33 1.38
C LYS A 401 1.00 30.82 1.36
N HIS A 402 2.02 31.67 1.32
CA HIS A 402 1.88 33.14 1.28
C HIS A 402 1.90 33.70 -0.13
#